data_AF-C1MYL0-F1
#
_entry.id   AF-C1MYL0-F1
#
_cell.length_a   1.000
_cell.length_b   1.000
_cell.length_c   1.000
_cell.angle_alpha   90.00
_cell.angle_beta   90.00
_cell.angle_gamma   90.00
#
_symmetry.space_group_name_H-M   'P 1'
#
loop_
_entity.id
_entity.type
_entity.pdbx_description
1 polymer ?
#
loop_
_entity_poly.entity_id
_entity_poly.type
_entity_poly.pdbx_seq_one_letter_code
_entity_poly.pdbx_strand_id
1 'polypeptide(L)'
;MTTPLPWTVQGVASAQIPTFLTRTFNMVNDAKTNAIISWDKTGKSFVVHDVNALCQRLPKIAGLFTPSFGSFVNELSIYGFAGAIAEDGSYVFSNDAFQRGKPEMLRTIRRKENFGRYRRGSTRASAASLSMAQ
;
A
#
# COMPACT_ATOMS: atom_id res chain seq x y z
N MET A 1 -34.64 -37.32 10.99
CA MET A 1 -33.20 -37.42 10.65
C MET A 1 -32.94 -36.33 9.62
N THR A 2 -32.35 -35.22 10.03
CA THR A 2 -32.30 -33.97 9.24
C THR A 2 -31.11 -33.99 8.29
N THR A 3 -31.38 -34.01 6.98
CA THR A 3 -30.39 -33.93 5.91
C THR A 3 -29.83 -32.50 5.82
N PRO A 4 -28.51 -32.28 5.88
CA PRO A 4 -27.93 -30.96 5.65
C PRO A 4 -27.94 -30.62 4.14
N LEU A 5 -28.19 -29.34 3.84
CA LEU A 5 -28.33 -28.80 2.49
C LEU A 5 -26.97 -28.73 1.75
N PRO A 6 -26.92 -29.00 0.43
CA PRO A 6 -25.71 -28.93 -0.39
C PRO A 6 -25.41 -27.49 -0.81
N TRP A 7 -24.96 -26.65 0.11
CA TRP A 7 -24.27 -25.41 -0.28
C TRP A 7 -23.20 -24.96 0.71
N THR A 8 -22.80 -25.78 1.68
CA THR A 8 -21.58 -25.50 2.45
C THR A 8 -20.33 -25.81 1.62
N VAL A 9 -20.23 -25.24 0.42
CA VAL A 9 -18.95 -24.76 -0.05
C VAL A 9 -18.60 -23.59 0.88
N GLN A 10 -18.03 -23.92 2.04
CA GLN A 10 -17.11 -23.01 2.69
C GLN A 10 -16.04 -22.72 1.65
N GLY A 11 -16.30 -21.70 0.84
CA GLY A 11 -15.30 -21.06 0.04
C GLY A 11 -14.20 -20.75 1.02
N VAL A 12 -13.09 -21.49 0.87
CA VAL A 12 -11.82 -21.15 1.45
C VAL A 12 -11.74 -19.63 1.35
N ALA A 13 -11.77 -18.94 2.49
CA ALA A 13 -11.39 -17.56 2.55
C ALA A 13 -9.89 -17.55 2.22
N SER A 14 -9.56 -17.78 0.94
CA SER A 14 -8.33 -17.33 0.35
C SER A 14 -8.32 -15.86 0.73
N ALA A 15 -7.50 -15.52 1.73
CA ALA A 15 -7.37 -14.16 2.20
C ALA A 15 -7.04 -13.34 0.96
N GLN A 16 -8.06 -12.71 0.37
CA GLN A 16 -7.95 -12.06 -0.92
C GLN A 16 -6.96 -10.93 -0.68
N ILE A 17 -5.76 -11.10 -1.22
CA ILE A 17 -4.70 -10.10 -1.06
C ILE A 17 -5.30 -8.78 -1.55
N PRO A 18 -5.31 -7.73 -0.73
CA PRO A 18 -5.88 -6.46 -1.12
C PRO A 18 -5.36 -6.02 -2.49
N THR A 19 -6.28 -5.70 -3.40
CA THR A 19 -5.96 -5.37 -4.80
C THR A 19 -4.94 -4.24 -4.91
N PHE A 20 -4.98 -3.29 -3.98
CA PHE A 20 -3.98 -2.23 -3.83
C PHE A 20 -2.56 -2.79 -3.66
N LEU A 21 -2.35 -3.77 -2.78
CA LEU A 21 -1.03 -4.33 -2.49
C LEU A 21 -0.46 -5.07 -3.69
N THR A 22 -1.27 -5.93 -4.31
CA THR A 22 -0.87 -6.67 -5.52
C THR A 22 -0.52 -5.72 -6.66
N ARG A 23 -1.30 -4.64 -6.85
CA ARG A 23 -1.04 -3.66 -7.90
C ARG A 23 0.22 -2.85 -7.63
N THR A 24 0.40 -2.34 -6.42
CA THR A 24 1.61 -1.60 -6.03
C THR A 24 2.84 -2.49 -6.17
N PHE A 25 2.76 -3.75 -5.74
CA PHE A 25 3.85 -4.71 -5.91
C PHE A 25 4.24 -4.91 -7.38
N ASN A 26 3.26 -5.16 -8.25
CA ASN A 26 3.52 -5.32 -9.67
C ASN A 26 4.11 -4.05 -10.31
N MET A 27 3.65 -2.87 -9.87
CA MET A 27 4.17 -1.59 -10.35
C MET A 27 5.62 -1.35 -9.92
N VAL A 28 5.99 -1.70 -8.69
CA VAL A 28 7.37 -1.56 -8.20
C VAL A 28 8.29 -2.61 -8.87
N ASN A 29 7.74 -3.76 -9.24
CA ASN A 29 8.48 -4.86 -9.87
C ASN A 29 8.67 -4.71 -11.40
N ASP A 30 7.90 -3.84 -12.06
CA ASP A 30 8.05 -3.58 -13.49
C ASP A 30 9.22 -2.62 -13.75
N ALA A 31 10.23 -3.09 -14.49
CA ALA A 31 11.39 -2.29 -14.83
C ALA A 31 11.03 -1.02 -15.65
N LYS A 32 9.89 -1.03 -16.35
CA LYS A 32 9.42 0.12 -17.14
C LYS A 32 8.96 1.28 -16.26
N THR A 33 8.62 1.03 -15.00
CA THR A 33 8.19 2.04 -14.04
C THR A 33 9.29 2.48 -13.09
N ASN A 34 10.51 1.95 -13.21
CA ASN A 34 11.63 2.28 -12.32
C ASN A 34 11.94 3.79 -12.24
N ALA A 35 11.69 4.56 -13.30
CA ALA A 35 11.87 6.01 -13.30
C ALA A 35 10.84 6.76 -12.42
N ILE A 36 9.73 6.11 -12.06
CA ILE A 36 8.61 6.66 -11.29
C ILE A 36 8.58 6.03 -9.89
N ILE A 37 8.66 4.70 -9.83
CA ILE A 37 8.63 3.90 -8.61
C ILE A 37 9.49 2.65 -8.80
N SER A 38 10.40 2.40 -7.86
CA SER A 38 11.32 1.27 -7.95
C SER A 38 11.58 0.66 -6.59
N TRP A 39 12.09 -0.58 -6.57
CA TRP A 39 12.68 -1.13 -5.36
C TRP A 39 13.94 -0.34 -4.98
N ASP A 40 14.24 -0.31 -3.68
CA ASP A 40 15.56 0.05 -3.19
C ASP A 40 16.58 -1.05 -3.53
N LYS A 41 17.87 -0.78 -3.25
CA LYS A 41 18.95 -1.76 -3.51
C LYS A 41 18.73 -3.06 -2.76
N THR A 42 18.20 -3.00 -1.53
CA THR A 42 17.99 -4.18 -0.67
C THR A 42 16.72 -4.97 -1.03
N GLY A 43 15.77 -4.36 -1.74
CA GLY A 43 14.48 -4.96 -2.08
C GLY A 43 13.52 -5.06 -0.89
N LYS A 44 13.81 -4.37 0.23
CA LYS A 44 12.95 -4.32 1.43
C LYS A 44 12.09 -3.06 1.50
N SER A 45 12.34 -2.11 0.60
CA SER A 45 11.63 -0.85 0.53
C SER A 45 11.45 -0.46 -0.92
N PHE A 46 10.47 0.38 -1.19
CA PHE A 46 10.30 0.98 -2.51
C PHE A 46 10.40 2.49 -2.41
N VAL A 47 10.84 3.10 -3.51
CA VAL A 47 11.10 4.52 -3.63
C VAL A 47 10.20 5.08 -4.71
N VAL A 48 9.52 6.19 -4.42
CA VAL A 48 8.76 6.99 -5.38
C VAL A 48 9.60 8.18 -5.76
N HIS A 49 10.02 8.22 -7.02
CA HIS A 49 10.87 9.26 -7.61
C HIS A 49 10.04 10.40 -8.22
N ASP A 50 8.89 10.07 -8.83
CA ASP A 50 8.01 11.05 -9.45
C ASP A 50 6.56 10.84 -8.99
N VAL A 51 6.13 11.72 -8.08
CA VAL A 51 4.77 11.69 -7.52
C VAL A 51 3.71 11.98 -8.58
N ASN A 52 3.97 12.89 -9.52
CA ASN A 52 3.00 13.28 -10.53
C ASN A 52 2.77 12.14 -11.54
N ALA A 53 3.85 11.56 -12.06
CA ALA A 53 3.78 10.40 -12.94
C ALA A 53 3.17 9.17 -12.24
N LEU A 54 3.42 9.00 -10.93
CA LEU A 54 2.77 7.95 -10.14
C LEU A 54 1.26 8.16 -10.08
N CYS A 55 0.79 9.37 -9.76
CA CYS A 55 -0.64 9.69 -9.66
C CYS A 55 -1.36 9.39 -10.98
N GLN A 56 -0.76 9.70 -12.13
CA GLN A 56 -1.32 9.40 -13.45
C GLN A 56 -1.47 7.90 -13.75
N ARG A 57 -0.65 7.04 -13.13
CA ARG A 57 -0.67 5.58 -13.32
C ARG A 57 -1.51 4.84 -12.28
N LEU A 58 -1.84 5.49 -11.16
CA LEU A 58 -2.79 4.94 -10.19
C LEU A 58 -4.16 4.77 -10.87
N PRO A 59 -4.88 3.67 -10.58
CA PRO A 59 -6.22 3.52 -11.09
C PRO A 59 -7.05 4.69 -10.59
N LYS A 60 -7.91 5.24 -11.46
CA LYS A 60 -9.02 6.06 -11.01
C LYS A 60 -9.83 5.21 -10.03
N ILE A 61 -9.65 5.46 -8.74
CA ILE A 61 -10.47 4.84 -7.70
C ILE A 61 -11.89 5.34 -7.97
N ALA A 62 -12.84 4.43 -8.15
CA ALA A 62 -14.22 4.79 -8.48
C ALA A 62 -14.76 5.78 -7.45
N GLY A 63 -15.16 6.97 -7.91
CA GLY A 63 -15.65 8.07 -7.06
C GLY A 63 -14.64 9.19 -6.76
N LEU A 64 -13.36 9.05 -7.13
CA LEU A 64 -12.36 10.12 -7.01
C LEU A 64 -12.04 10.72 -8.38
N PHE A 65 -12.28 12.03 -8.54
CA PHE A 65 -12.04 12.75 -9.80
C PHE A 65 -10.57 12.75 -10.23
N THR A 66 -9.64 12.70 -9.27
CA THR A 66 -8.20 12.63 -9.50
C THR A 66 -7.55 11.71 -8.46
N PRO A 67 -6.85 10.62 -8.86
CA PRO A 67 -5.98 9.90 -7.93
C PRO A 67 -4.90 10.86 -7.40
N SER A 68 -4.84 11.05 -6.08
CA SER A 68 -3.83 11.89 -5.44
C SER A 68 -2.81 11.04 -4.70
N PHE A 69 -1.61 11.59 -4.54
CA PHE A 69 -0.57 10.98 -3.71
C PHE A 69 -1.04 10.81 -2.26
N GLY A 70 -1.89 11.72 -1.78
CA GLY A 70 -2.61 11.62 -0.51
C GLY A 70 -3.34 10.32 -0.30
N SER A 71 -4.16 9.94 -1.26
CA SER A 71 -4.90 8.68 -1.21
C SER A 71 -3.96 7.48 -1.22
N PHE A 72 -2.87 7.53 -2.00
CA PHE A 72 -1.87 6.48 -2.04
C PHE A 72 -1.14 6.29 -0.70
N VAL A 73 -0.64 7.37 -0.11
CA VAL A 73 0.05 7.36 1.19
C VAL A 73 -0.89 6.92 2.31
N ASN A 74 -2.14 7.35 2.26
CA ASN A 74 -3.15 6.91 3.23
C ASN A 74 -3.42 5.41 3.13
N GLU A 75 -3.54 4.88 1.92
CA GLU A 75 -3.74 3.45 1.68
C GLU A 75 -2.55 2.65 2.22
N LEU A 76 -1.31 3.09 1.96
CA LEU A 76 -0.09 2.52 2.57
C LEU A 76 -0.12 2.58 4.11
N SER A 77 -0.53 3.71 4.68
CA SER A 77 -0.58 3.88 6.14
C SER A 77 -1.58 2.93 6.80
N ILE A 78 -2.72 2.67 6.15
CA ILE A 78 -3.75 1.71 6.58
C ILE A 78 -3.19 0.28 6.61
N TYR A 79 -2.30 -0.06 5.68
CA TYR A 79 -1.60 -1.34 5.65
C TYR A 79 -0.32 -1.38 6.50
N GLY A 80 -0.02 -0.30 7.23
CA GLY A 80 1.09 -0.24 8.17
C GLY A 80 2.47 -0.04 7.53
N PHE A 81 2.53 0.55 6.33
CA PHE A 81 3.79 0.97 5.75
C PHE A 81 4.35 2.17 6.52
N ALA A 82 5.67 2.18 6.73
CA ALA A 82 6.40 3.35 7.19
C ALA A 82 6.85 4.17 5.98
N GLY A 83 6.64 5.49 6.02
CA GLY A 83 7.07 6.42 4.97
C GLY A 83 8.12 7.39 5.49
N ALA A 84 9.15 7.65 4.69
CA ALA A 84 10.20 8.63 4.95
C ALA A 84 10.53 9.42 3.67
N ILE A 85 11.05 10.64 3.82
CA ILE A 85 11.58 11.45 2.72
C ILE A 85 13.10 11.26 2.70
N ALA A 86 13.66 10.89 1.56
CA ALA A 86 15.11 10.79 1.37
C ALA A 86 15.74 12.16 1.10
N GLU A 87 17.08 12.23 1.16
CA GLU A 87 17.83 13.48 1.00
C GLU A 87 17.64 14.14 -0.38
N ASP A 88 17.36 13.34 -1.41
CA ASP A 88 17.10 13.78 -2.78
C ASP A 88 15.65 14.21 -3.03
N GLY A 89 14.80 14.22 -1.99
CA GLY A 89 13.38 14.57 -2.07
C GLY A 89 12.48 13.42 -2.53
N SER A 90 13.02 12.22 -2.73
CA SER A 90 12.22 11.03 -3.05
C SER A 90 11.51 10.47 -1.82
N TYR A 91 10.42 9.71 -2.03
CA TYR A 91 9.63 9.13 -0.94
C TYR A 91 9.92 7.63 -0.81
N VAL A 92 10.40 7.20 0.35
CA VAL A 92 10.72 5.81 0.65
C VAL A 92 9.64 5.20 1.52
N PHE A 93 9.13 4.05 1.12
CA PHE A 93 8.15 3.29 1.88
C PHE A 93 8.62 1.87 2.14
N SER A 94 8.40 1.38 3.36
CA SER A 94 8.84 0.06 3.80
C SER A 94 7.76 -0.68 4.58
N ASN A 95 7.76 -2.01 4.46
CA ASN A 95 6.93 -2.92 5.25
C ASN A 95 7.60 -4.30 5.25
N ASP A 96 7.66 -4.95 6.41
CA ASP A 96 8.35 -6.24 6.57
C ASP A 96 7.81 -7.34 5.65
N ALA A 97 6.52 -7.28 5.31
CA ALA A 97 5.85 -8.23 4.44
C ALA A 97 5.71 -7.76 2.97
N PHE A 98 6.35 -6.65 2.61
CA PHE A 98 6.40 -6.12 1.24
C PHE A 98 7.85 -6.12 0.71
N GLN A 99 8.29 -7.26 0.17
CA GLN A 99 9.67 -7.48 -0.27
C GLN A 99 9.77 -7.95 -1.72
N ARG A 100 10.76 -7.47 -2.47
CA ARG A 100 11.04 -7.88 -3.85
C ARG A 100 11.18 -9.40 -3.96
N GLY A 101 10.47 -9.99 -4.92
CA GLY A 101 10.52 -11.43 -5.18
C GLY A 101 9.74 -12.31 -4.20
N LYS A 102 9.02 -11.73 -3.23
CA LYS A 102 8.20 -12.46 -2.24
C LYS A 102 6.73 -12.05 -2.25
N PRO A 103 6.00 -12.22 -3.37
CA PRO A 103 4.58 -11.86 -3.47
C PRO A 103 3.68 -12.62 -2.50
N GLU A 104 4.09 -13.81 -2.05
CA GLU A 104 3.38 -14.62 -1.07
C GLU A 104 3.33 -13.99 0.32
N MET A 105 4.21 -13.03 0.64
CA MET A 105 4.15 -12.27 1.89
C MET A 105 3.04 -11.23 1.89
N LEU A 106 2.53 -10.82 0.73
CA LEU A 106 1.46 -9.81 0.65
C LEU A 106 0.18 -10.24 1.39
N ARG A 107 -0.08 -11.55 1.51
CA ARG A 107 -1.23 -12.09 2.26
C ARG A 107 -1.13 -11.88 3.77
N THR A 108 0.06 -11.61 4.30
CA THR A 108 0.25 -11.33 5.74
C THR A 108 0.02 -9.86 6.07
N ILE A 109 0.06 -8.97 5.06
CA ILE A 109 -0.28 -7.57 5.23
C ILE A 109 -1.79 -7.45 5.41
N ARG A 110 -2.22 -6.92 6.57
CA ARG A 110 -3.63 -6.72 6.90
C ARG A 110 -3.93 -5.24 7.09
N ARG A 111 -5.16 -4.87 6.74
CA ARG A 111 -5.72 -3.54 6.98
C ARG A 111 -5.85 -3.31 8.49
N LYS A 112 -5.36 -2.18 8.99
CA LYS A 112 -5.55 -1.76 10.39
C LYS A 112 -7.02 -1.38 10.66
N GLU A 113 -7.69 -2.13 11.54
CA GLU A 113 -9.13 -1.95 11.85
C GLU A 113 -9.46 -0.64 12.59
N ASN A 114 -8.51 -0.05 13.33
CA ASN A 114 -8.73 1.12 14.19
C ASN A 114 -8.15 2.45 13.64
N PHE A 115 -7.92 2.57 12.32
CA PHE A 115 -7.27 3.75 11.75
C PHE A 115 -8.01 5.08 12.05
N GLY A 116 -9.35 5.05 12.15
CA GLY A 116 -10.15 6.21 12.56
C GLY A 116 -9.94 6.67 14.02
N ARG A 117 -9.46 5.78 14.91
CA ARG A 117 -9.08 6.13 16.29
C ARG A 117 -7.63 6.60 16.39
N TYR A 118 -6.75 6.12 15.51
CA TYR A 118 -5.34 6.54 15.45
C TYR A 118 -5.20 8.05 15.13
N ARG A 119 -6.02 8.58 14.21
CA ARG A 119 -6.11 10.03 13.93
C ARG A 119 -6.47 10.89 15.16
N ARG A 120 -7.16 10.34 16.16
CA ARG A 120 -7.57 11.05 17.39
C ARG A 120 -6.56 10.96 18.54
N GLY A 121 -5.67 9.97 18.53
CA GLY A 121 -4.66 9.76 19.58
C GLY A 121 -3.20 10.05 19.16
N SER A 122 -2.92 10.18 17.86
CA SER A 122 -1.57 10.42 17.32
C SER A 122 -1.30 11.90 17.01
N THR A 123 -1.97 12.84 17.70
CA THR A 123 -1.68 14.27 17.59
C THR A 123 -0.43 14.72 18.35
N ARG A 124 0.37 13.83 18.95
CA ARG A 124 1.63 14.22 19.63
C ARG A 124 2.88 13.37 19.35
N ALA A 125 2.80 12.26 18.62
CA ALA A 125 3.99 11.51 18.23
C ALA A 125 3.71 10.65 16.98
N SER A 126 4.58 10.75 15.97
CA SER A 126 4.56 10.03 14.67
C SER A 126 3.69 10.58 13.54
N ALA A 127 3.29 11.86 13.59
CA ALA A 127 2.73 12.60 12.44
C ALA A 127 3.66 13.70 11.88
N ALA A 128 4.92 13.77 12.34
CA ALA A 128 6.01 14.22 11.51
C ALA A 128 6.46 12.96 10.75
N SER A 129 6.30 12.83 9.43
CA SER A 129 7.18 13.50 8.47
C SER A 129 6.65 13.44 7.03
N LEU A 130 5.34 13.53 6.80
CA LEU A 130 4.79 13.69 5.45
C LEU A 130 3.68 14.74 5.47
N SER A 131 4.06 15.97 5.78
CA SER A 131 3.21 17.14 5.56
C SER A 131 3.06 17.33 4.06
N MET A 132 1.89 17.01 3.51
CA MET A 132 1.53 17.34 2.12
C MET A 132 1.31 18.84 2.00
N ALA A 133 2.41 19.58 1.87
CA ALA A 133 2.42 20.94 1.37
C ALA A 133 2.82 20.91 -0.11
N GLN A 134 1.82 20.95 -0.99
CA GLN A 134 1.63 21.92 -2.08
C GLN A 134 0.47 21.48 -2.97
#